data_AF-A0A2T2YW44-F1
#
_entry.id   AF-A0A2T2YW44-F1
#
_cell.length_a   1.000
_cell.length_b   1.000
_cell.length_c   1.000
_cell.angle_alpha   90.00
_cell.angle_beta   90.00
_cell.angle_gamma   90.00
#
_symmetry.space_group_name_H-M   'P 1'
#
loop_
_entity.id
_entity.type
_entity.pdbx_description
1 polymer ?
#
loop_
_entity_poly.entity_id
_entity_poly.type
_entity_poly.pdbx_seq_one_letter_code
_entity_poly.pdbx_strand_id
1 'polypeptide(L)'
;MAGTEAGRCTRFPGRRAWSTAATLVVLFGAAGTMVATAGPAHADSPIPAPVVPGIPLPPQFTIPGLFTEIHPAPPEPMKSVGERALEAAESKIGSAYRSGATGPDAFDCSGLVQWAYRQVGVDLPRTSYDQLTAGTPVDLDALQPGDLVSFYGGGHSALYAGDGTVVHAATSGEGVIRSAIAQMPVAGARRF
;
A
#
# COMPACT_ATOMS: atom_id res chain seq x y z
N MET A 1 -53.46 18.08 -40.11
CA MET A 1 -52.25 17.51 -39.49
C MET A 1 -51.08 18.40 -39.91
N ALA A 2 -50.64 19.29 -39.01
CA ALA A 2 -49.44 20.11 -39.17
C ALA A 2 -48.20 19.20 -39.29
N GLY A 3 -47.13 19.49 -40.02
CA GLY A 3 -46.59 20.77 -40.46
C GLY A 3 -45.11 20.82 -40.04
N THR A 4 -44.22 20.57 -40.99
CA THR A 4 -42.76 20.81 -40.94
C THR A 4 -42.48 22.28 -40.57
N GLU A 5 -41.43 22.58 -39.78
CA GLU A 5 -40.47 23.67 -40.04
C GLU A 5 -39.44 23.88 -38.91
N ALA A 6 -38.30 24.37 -39.36
CA ALA A 6 -37.05 24.52 -38.66
C ALA A 6 -36.98 25.75 -37.74
N GLY A 7 -36.07 25.66 -36.76
CA GLY A 7 -35.19 26.75 -36.37
C GLY A 7 -35.78 27.88 -35.52
N ARG A 8 -35.35 27.97 -34.26
CA ARG A 8 -34.80 29.24 -33.76
C ARG A 8 -33.91 29.07 -32.53
N CYS A 9 -32.65 29.42 -32.72
CA CYS A 9 -31.70 29.79 -31.70
C CYS A 9 -32.17 31.10 -31.04
N THR A 10 -32.40 31.15 -29.72
CA THR A 10 -32.44 32.42 -28.99
C THR A 10 -31.74 32.33 -27.63
N ARG A 11 -30.56 32.99 -27.59
CA ARG A 11 -30.15 33.96 -26.56
C ARG A 11 -29.64 33.43 -25.19
N PHE A 12 -28.31 33.29 -25.09
CA PHE A 12 -27.50 33.75 -23.93
C PHE A 12 -27.75 35.27 -23.67
N PRO A 13 -27.46 35.90 -22.50
CA PRO A 13 -26.60 35.45 -21.40
C PRO A 13 -27.11 35.75 -19.97
N GLY A 14 -26.75 34.91 -19.00
CA GLY A 14 -26.90 35.20 -17.57
C GLY A 14 -25.53 35.31 -16.88
N ARG A 15 -24.75 36.34 -17.21
CA ARG A 15 -23.66 36.81 -16.33
C ARG A 15 -24.28 37.67 -15.23
N ARG A 16 -23.93 37.42 -13.97
CA ARG A 16 -24.01 38.28 -12.74
C ARG A 16 -24.04 37.30 -11.55
N ALA A 17 -23.28 37.42 -10.47
CA ALA A 17 -22.36 38.44 -10.03
C ALA A 17 -21.34 37.75 -9.11
N TRP A 18 -20.07 38.11 -9.25
CA TRP A 18 -19.10 37.95 -8.18
C TRP A 18 -19.38 39.06 -7.15
N SER A 19 -19.66 38.67 -5.91
CA SER A 19 -19.72 39.59 -4.77
C SER A 19 -18.77 39.11 -3.68
N THR A 20 -17.64 39.80 -3.64
CA THR A 20 -17.01 40.41 -2.45
C THR A 20 -16.96 39.63 -1.14
N ALA A 21 -15.73 39.24 -0.80
CA ALA A 21 -15.02 39.65 0.42
C ALA A 21 -15.81 39.68 1.74
N ALA A 22 -15.52 38.72 2.60
CA ALA A 22 -15.50 38.92 4.04
C ALA A 22 -14.17 38.34 4.57
N THR A 23 -13.19 39.22 4.68
CA THR A 23 -11.91 38.95 5.36
C THR A 23 -12.19 38.79 6.85
N LEU A 24 -12.14 37.56 7.36
CA LEU A 24 -12.04 37.31 8.80
C LEU A 24 -10.57 37.10 9.15
N VAL A 25 -9.93 38.17 9.63
CA VAL A 25 -8.63 38.10 10.29
C VAL A 25 -8.85 37.45 11.65
N VAL A 26 -8.45 36.20 11.81
CA VAL A 26 -8.27 35.58 13.13
C VAL A 26 -6.77 35.53 13.40
N LEU A 27 -6.31 36.51 14.19
CA LEU A 27 -4.98 36.53 14.78
C LEU A 27 -4.91 35.44 15.85
N PHE A 28 -4.34 34.28 15.50
CA PHE A 28 -3.82 33.34 16.50
C PHE A 28 -2.35 33.64 16.74
N GLY A 29 -2.04 33.95 18.00
CA GLY A 29 -0.75 34.42 18.45
C GLY A 29 0.38 33.44 18.18
N ALA A 30 1.50 34.00 17.72
CA ALA A 30 2.81 33.39 17.78
C ALA A 30 3.35 33.49 19.21
N ALA A 31 3.80 32.37 19.78
CA ALA A 31 5.00 32.27 20.62
C ALA A 31 5.07 30.85 21.21
N GLY A 32 6.14 30.12 20.88
CA GLY A 32 6.43 28.85 21.56
C GLY A 32 7.25 27.86 20.75
N THR A 33 8.29 28.29 20.04
CA THR A 33 9.32 27.39 19.53
C THR A 33 10.12 26.84 20.71
N MET A 34 9.73 25.67 21.21
CA MET A 34 10.60 24.86 22.07
C MET A 34 11.64 24.21 21.16
N VAL A 35 12.77 24.90 20.99
CA VAL A 35 14.00 24.29 20.47
C VAL A 35 14.47 23.32 21.55
N ALA A 36 14.11 22.05 21.39
CA ALA A 36 14.75 20.97 22.11
C ALA A 36 16.19 20.86 21.58
N THR A 37 17.10 21.60 22.21
CA THR A 37 18.53 21.29 22.13
C THR A 37 18.74 20.00 22.91
N ALA A 38 18.56 18.86 22.24
CA ALA A 38 19.16 17.62 22.71
C ALA A 38 20.67 17.90 22.77
N GLY A 39 21.18 18.06 23.99
CA GLY A 39 22.61 18.14 24.22
C GLY A 39 23.32 16.95 23.55
N PRO A 40 24.61 17.06 23.24
CA PRO A 40 25.37 15.90 22.80
C PRO A 40 25.21 14.86 23.90
N ALA A 41 24.54 13.74 23.59
CA ALA A 41 24.75 12.52 24.35
C ALA A 41 26.26 12.29 24.25
N HIS A 42 26.94 12.56 25.36
CA HIS A 42 28.33 12.21 25.53
C HIS A 42 28.47 10.78 25.04
N ALA A 43 29.42 10.58 24.13
CA ALA A 43 29.90 9.29 23.75
C ALA A 43 29.99 8.43 25.01
N ASP A 44 29.16 7.39 25.07
CA ASP A 44 29.33 6.28 25.99
C ASP A 44 30.73 5.74 25.69
N SER A 45 31.69 6.17 26.50
CA SER A 45 33.03 5.66 26.45
C SER A 45 32.91 4.23 26.94
N PRO A 46 33.30 3.21 26.15
CA PRO A 46 33.31 1.86 26.67
C PRO A 46 34.23 1.85 27.90
N ILE A 47 33.66 1.47 29.04
CA ILE A 47 34.43 1.15 30.25
C ILE A 47 35.52 0.16 29.80
N PRO A 48 36.82 0.47 29.94
CA PRO A 48 37.83 -0.55 29.73
C PRO A 48 37.61 -1.61 30.82
N ALA A 49 37.19 -2.80 30.41
CA ALA A 49 37.14 -3.95 31.31
C ALA A 49 38.52 -4.11 31.96
N PRO A 50 38.61 -4.42 33.26
CA PRO A 50 39.88 -4.73 33.88
C PRO A 50 40.43 -6.01 33.24
N VAL A 51 41.43 -5.85 32.38
CA VAL A 51 42.27 -6.97 31.93
C VAL A 51 43.06 -7.41 33.16
N VAL A 52 42.63 -8.48 33.81
CA VAL A 52 43.40 -9.17 34.85
C VAL A 52 44.51 -9.95 34.15
N PRO A 53 45.79 -9.56 34.27
CA PRO A 53 46.87 -10.30 33.62
C PRO A 53 47.15 -11.57 34.42
N GLY A 54 47.17 -12.74 33.76
CA GLY A 54 47.87 -13.91 34.29
C GLY A 54 47.04 -15.07 34.82
N ILE A 55 45.77 -15.24 34.42
CA ILE A 55 45.12 -16.57 34.55
C ILE A 55 45.20 -17.26 33.18
N PRO A 56 46.13 -18.22 32.97
CA PRO A 56 46.03 -19.08 31.80
C PRO A 56 44.79 -19.95 31.97
N LEU A 57 43.77 -19.68 31.15
CA LEU A 57 42.64 -20.59 31.01
C LEU A 57 43.16 -21.94 30.51
N PRO A 58 42.76 -23.08 31.10
CA PRO A 58 43.11 -24.37 30.52
C PRO A 58 42.48 -24.47 29.12
N PRO A 59 43.23 -24.93 28.09
CA PRO A 59 42.64 -25.16 26.79
C PRO A 59 41.61 -26.28 26.89
N GLN A 60 40.42 -26.00 26.32
CA GLN A 60 39.36 -26.95 25.97
C GLN A 60 38.63 -27.69 27.10
N PHE A 61 37.88 -26.97 27.95
CA PHE A 61 36.68 -27.59 28.53
C PHE A 61 35.50 -27.41 27.56
N THR A 62 35.52 -28.14 26.45
CA THR A 62 34.38 -28.22 25.52
C THR A 62 33.37 -29.18 26.11
N ILE A 63 32.26 -28.66 26.62
CA ILE A 63 31.11 -29.48 26.99
C ILE A 63 30.36 -29.79 25.69
N PRO A 64 30.26 -31.06 25.26
CA PRO A 64 29.46 -31.41 24.08
C PRO A 64 28.01 -30.97 24.32
N GLY A 65 27.54 -29.99 23.52
CA GLY A 65 26.14 -29.56 23.52
C GLY A 65 25.74 -28.40 24.46
N LEU A 66 26.66 -27.75 25.19
CA LEU A 66 26.28 -26.60 26.04
C LEU A 66 26.48 -25.23 25.38
N PHE A 67 27.24 -25.17 24.29
CA PHE A 67 27.30 -24.02 23.40
C PHE A 67 26.95 -24.52 22.01
N THR A 68 25.66 -24.68 21.75
CA THR A 68 25.19 -24.40 20.39
C THR A 68 25.73 -23.01 20.11
N GLU A 69 26.69 -22.90 19.18
CA GLU A 69 27.06 -21.62 18.61
C GLU A 69 25.76 -20.87 18.39
N ILE A 70 25.63 -19.69 18.99
CA ILE A 70 24.60 -18.75 18.60
C ILE A 70 25.05 -18.25 17.22
N HIS A 71 25.00 -19.14 16.22
CA HIS A 71 25.15 -18.77 14.84
C HIS A 71 23.92 -17.92 14.58
N PRO A 72 24.06 -16.60 14.36
CA PRO A 72 22.91 -15.81 13.98
C PRO A 72 22.36 -16.47 12.73
N ALA A 73 21.14 -17.00 12.81
CA ALA A 73 20.43 -17.45 11.62
C ALA A 73 20.55 -16.33 10.58
N PRO A 74 20.86 -16.64 9.30
CA PRO A 74 20.85 -15.63 8.27
C PRO A 74 19.56 -14.80 8.40
N PRO A 75 19.61 -13.46 8.32
CA PRO A 75 18.40 -12.67 8.41
C PRO A 75 17.43 -13.19 7.36
N GLU A 76 16.28 -13.69 7.80
CA GLU A 76 15.21 -14.10 6.90
C GLU A 76 14.98 -12.95 5.91
N PRO A 77 14.94 -13.22 4.58
CA PRO A 77 14.78 -12.16 3.61
C PRO A 77 13.52 -11.36 3.96
N MET A 78 13.69 -10.05 4.14
CA MET A 78 12.58 -9.18 4.48
C MET A 78 11.57 -9.22 3.33
N LYS A 79 10.30 -9.52 3.65
CA LYS A 79 9.21 -9.49 2.68
C LYS A 79 9.13 -8.13 1.99
N SER A 80 8.96 -8.15 0.69
CA SER A 80 8.77 -6.96 -0.13
C SER A 80 7.51 -6.18 0.29
N VAL A 81 7.41 -4.94 -0.18
CA VAL A 81 6.21 -4.10 0.03
C VAL A 81 4.98 -4.77 -0.57
N GLY A 82 5.10 -5.31 -1.79
CA GLY A 82 4.05 -6.05 -2.47
C GLY A 82 3.59 -7.28 -1.69
N GLU A 83 4.52 -8.13 -1.22
CA GLU A 83 4.16 -9.33 -0.44
C GLU A 83 3.40 -8.98 0.83
N ARG A 84 3.82 -7.94 1.55
CA ARG A 84 3.11 -7.48 2.75
C ARG A 84 1.73 -6.90 2.43
N ALA A 85 1.57 -6.22 1.29
CA ALA A 85 0.27 -5.77 0.82
C ALA A 85 -0.64 -6.94 0.43
N LEU A 86 -0.09 -7.96 -0.24
CA LEU A 86 -0.82 -9.19 -0.54
C LEU A 86 -1.32 -9.88 0.73
N GLU A 87 -0.48 -10.03 1.75
CA GLU A 87 -0.89 -10.61 3.04
C GLU A 87 -2.07 -9.85 3.67
N ALA A 88 -2.06 -8.52 3.59
CA ALA A 88 -3.19 -7.72 4.03
C ALA A 88 -4.45 -8.05 3.21
N ALA A 89 -4.38 -8.12 1.88
CA ALA A 89 -5.53 -8.49 1.06
C ALA A 89 -6.03 -9.92 1.33
N GLU A 90 -5.13 -10.87 1.54
CA GLU A 90 -5.46 -12.26 1.89
C GLU A 90 -6.21 -12.36 3.22
N SER A 91 -5.86 -11.53 4.20
CA SER A 91 -6.60 -11.43 5.47
C SER A 91 -8.07 -11.02 5.30
N LYS A 92 -8.45 -10.54 4.11
CA LYS A 92 -9.79 -10.08 3.78
C LYS A 92 -10.56 -11.04 2.88
N ILE A 93 -10.01 -12.19 2.52
CA ILE A 93 -10.77 -13.24 1.83
C ILE A 93 -12.05 -13.57 2.62
N GLY A 94 -13.19 -13.61 1.93
CA GLY A 94 -14.53 -13.76 2.51
C GLY A 94 -15.24 -12.45 2.87
N SER A 95 -14.56 -11.30 2.83
CA SER A 95 -15.21 -9.99 3.04
C SER A 95 -16.20 -9.68 1.92
N ALA A 96 -17.29 -8.98 2.25
CA ALA A 96 -18.34 -8.69 1.26
C ALA A 96 -17.86 -7.73 0.17
N TYR A 97 -18.36 -7.91 -1.05
CA TYR A 97 -18.19 -6.91 -2.10
C TYR A 97 -19.23 -5.81 -1.96
N ARG A 98 -18.81 -4.55 -1.97
CA ARG A 98 -19.69 -3.39 -2.09
C ARG A 98 -19.04 -2.31 -2.95
N SER A 99 -19.75 -1.88 -3.98
CA SER A 99 -19.29 -0.79 -4.87
C SER A 99 -18.96 0.46 -4.06
N GLY A 100 -17.78 1.03 -4.29
CA GLY A 100 -17.29 2.21 -3.57
C GLY A 100 -16.63 1.91 -2.21
N ALA A 101 -16.70 0.68 -1.69
CA ALA A 101 -16.16 0.36 -0.37
C ALA A 101 -14.63 0.19 -0.37
N THR A 102 -14.01 0.65 0.72
CA THR A 102 -12.54 0.72 0.90
C THR A 102 -12.07 0.02 2.18
N GLY A 103 -12.87 -0.91 2.71
CA GLY A 103 -12.58 -1.67 3.91
C GLY A 103 -13.03 -1.03 5.23
N PRO A 104 -12.75 -1.68 6.37
CA PRO A 104 -12.06 -2.97 6.46
C PRO A 104 -12.97 -4.20 6.30
N ASP A 105 -14.29 -4.03 6.24
CA ASP A 105 -15.28 -5.13 6.28
C ASP A 105 -15.92 -5.43 4.91
N ALA A 106 -15.85 -4.48 3.98
CA ALA A 106 -16.35 -4.63 2.62
C ALA A 106 -15.48 -3.85 1.64
N PHE A 107 -15.37 -4.35 0.42
CA PHE A 107 -14.45 -3.81 -0.58
C PHE A 107 -15.09 -3.80 -1.97
N ASP A 108 -14.68 -2.85 -2.81
CA ASP A 108 -14.67 -3.09 -4.26
C ASP A 108 -13.24 -3.45 -4.72
N CYS A 109 -13.08 -3.75 -6.00
CA CYS A 109 -11.83 -4.28 -6.55
C CYS A 109 -10.63 -3.36 -6.28
N SER A 110 -10.75 -2.08 -6.64
CA SER A 110 -9.70 -1.07 -6.45
C SER A 110 -9.56 -0.63 -4.99
N GLY A 111 -10.65 -0.67 -4.21
CA GLY A 111 -10.67 -0.38 -2.78
C GLY A 111 -9.94 -1.42 -1.95
N LEU A 112 -10.01 -2.71 -2.31
CA LEU A 112 -9.20 -3.77 -1.70
C LEU A 112 -7.71 -3.52 -1.91
N VAL A 113 -7.31 -3.27 -3.15
CA VAL A 113 -5.91 -3.02 -3.52
C VAL A 113 -5.37 -1.79 -2.81
N GLN A 114 -6.13 -0.68 -2.83
CA GLN A 114 -5.75 0.54 -2.12
C GLN A 114 -5.63 0.28 -0.61
N TRP A 115 -6.60 -0.40 0.01
CA TRP A 115 -6.58 -0.66 1.45
C TRP A 115 -5.39 -1.53 1.86
N ALA A 116 -5.07 -2.55 1.05
CA ALA A 116 -3.94 -3.45 1.25
C ALA A 116 -2.60 -2.72 1.23
N TYR A 117 -2.36 -1.90 0.20
CA TYR A 117 -1.13 -1.10 0.10
C TYR A 117 -1.04 -0.03 1.19
N ARG A 118 -2.17 0.52 1.65
CA ARG A 118 -2.19 1.44 2.79
C ARG A 118 -1.73 0.79 4.10
N GLN A 119 -1.92 -0.52 4.27
CA GLN A 119 -1.41 -1.22 5.48
C GLN A 119 0.12 -1.24 5.54
N VAL A 120 0.78 -1.07 4.39
CA VAL A 120 2.24 -1.06 4.28
C VAL A 120 2.82 0.32 4.02
N GLY A 121 1.99 1.37 4.13
CA GLY A 121 2.40 2.77 4.01
C GLY A 121 2.46 3.31 2.59
N VAL A 122 1.84 2.65 1.61
CA VAL A 122 1.77 3.10 0.22
C VAL A 122 0.35 3.58 -0.10
N ASP A 123 0.25 4.84 -0.52
CA ASP A 123 -1.02 5.41 -0.96
C ASP A 123 -1.21 5.20 -2.46
N LEU A 124 -2.27 4.49 -2.83
CA LEU A 124 -2.66 4.26 -4.22
C LEU A 124 -3.87 5.10 -4.63
N PRO A 125 -4.01 5.42 -5.93
CA PRO A 125 -5.24 6.00 -6.46
C PRO A 125 -6.46 5.15 -6.14
N ARG A 126 -7.63 5.81 -6.03
CA ARG A 126 -8.88 5.14 -5.63
C ARG A 126 -9.46 4.26 -6.73
N THR A 127 -9.27 4.62 -8.00
CA THR A 127 -9.92 3.94 -9.13
C THR A 127 -8.97 2.92 -9.76
N SER A 128 -9.53 1.84 -10.32
CA SER A 128 -8.74 0.80 -11.00
C SER A 128 -8.01 1.34 -12.24
N TYR A 129 -8.60 2.30 -12.96
CA TYR A 129 -7.99 2.94 -14.12
C TYR A 129 -6.76 3.76 -13.72
N ASP A 130 -6.86 4.56 -12.67
CA ASP A 130 -5.73 5.36 -12.20
C ASP A 130 -4.62 4.44 -11.66
N GLN A 131 -5.00 3.38 -10.94
CA GLN A 131 -4.07 2.36 -10.46
C GLN A 131 -3.31 1.68 -11.61
N LEU A 132 -3.97 1.37 -12.74
CA LEU A 132 -3.32 0.83 -13.93
C LEU A 132 -2.35 1.82 -14.59
N THR A 133 -2.35 3.10 -14.24
CA THR A 133 -1.37 4.08 -14.78
C THR A 133 -0.32 4.50 -13.76
N ALA A 134 -0.45 4.07 -12.51
CA ALA A 134 0.48 4.35 -11.44
C ALA A 134 1.54 3.24 -11.30
N GLY A 135 2.64 3.56 -10.60
CA GLY A 135 3.72 2.60 -10.34
C GLY A 135 4.51 2.23 -11.59
N THR A 136 5.24 1.12 -11.50
CA THR A 136 6.12 0.63 -12.57
C THR A 136 5.40 -0.46 -13.37
N PRO A 137 5.32 -0.39 -14.72
CA PRO A 137 4.82 -1.49 -15.53
C PRO A 137 5.64 -2.76 -15.34
N VAL A 138 4.97 -3.91 -15.29
CA VAL A 138 5.59 -5.24 -15.16
C VAL A 138 5.04 -6.16 -16.24
N ASP A 139 5.93 -6.91 -16.88
CA ASP A 139 5.54 -7.95 -17.84
C ASP A 139 4.91 -9.15 -17.11
N LEU A 140 3.96 -9.83 -17.75
CA LEU A 140 3.18 -10.88 -17.10
C LEU A 140 4.00 -12.10 -16.68
N ASP A 141 5.13 -12.34 -17.33
CA ASP A 141 6.11 -13.37 -16.99
C ASP A 141 7.06 -12.96 -15.85
N ALA A 142 7.09 -11.69 -15.47
CA ALA A 142 7.90 -11.13 -14.39
C ALA A 142 7.08 -10.78 -13.13
N LEU A 143 5.84 -11.26 -13.04
CA LEU A 143 4.95 -11.03 -11.91
C LEU A 143 5.54 -11.56 -10.60
N GLN A 144 5.43 -10.75 -9.56
CA GLN A 144 5.82 -11.07 -8.19
C GLN A 144 4.61 -10.93 -7.26
N PRO A 145 4.53 -11.74 -6.19
CA PRO A 145 3.44 -11.62 -5.23
C PRO A 145 3.27 -10.18 -4.73
N GLY A 146 2.04 -9.68 -4.80
CA GLY A 146 1.68 -8.30 -4.50
C GLY A 146 1.60 -7.35 -5.69
N ASP A 147 2.09 -7.73 -6.87
CA ASP A 147 1.90 -6.91 -8.07
C ASP A 147 0.41 -6.72 -8.36
N LEU A 148 0.03 -5.50 -8.76
CA LEU A 148 -1.32 -5.24 -9.22
C LEU A 148 -1.48 -5.83 -10.62
N VAL A 149 -2.48 -6.68 -10.80
CA VAL A 149 -2.92 -7.16 -12.12
C VAL A 149 -4.24 -6.49 -12.45
N SER A 150 -4.28 -5.80 -13.58
CA SER A 150 -5.47 -5.13 -14.09
C SER A 150 -6.14 -5.96 -15.17
N PHE A 151 -7.47 -5.94 -15.20
CA PHE A 151 -8.29 -6.71 -16.12
C PHE A 151 -9.30 -5.81 -16.86
N TYR A 152 -9.89 -6.35 -17.93
CA TYR A 152 -10.98 -5.72 -18.69
C TYR A 152 -10.67 -4.27 -19.12
N GLY A 153 -9.47 -4.02 -19.63
CA GLY A 153 -9.04 -2.69 -20.08
C GLY A 153 -8.88 -1.65 -18.97
N GLY A 154 -8.70 -2.07 -17.71
CA GLY A 154 -8.57 -1.16 -16.56
C GLY A 154 -9.78 -1.14 -15.62
N GLY A 155 -10.87 -1.82 -15.99
CA GLY A 155 -12.12 -1.83 -15.20
C GLY A 155 -12.06 -2.63 -13.90
N HIS A 156 -11.00 -3.41 -13.67
CA HIS A 156 -10.87 -4.25 -12.49
C HIS A 156 -9.41 -4.40 -12.06
N SER A 157 -9.17 -4.43 -10.75
CA SER A 157 -7.84 -4.59 -10.14
C SER A 157 -7.82 -5.80 -9.21
N ALA A 158 -6.69 -6.50 -9.18
CA ALA A 158 -6.40 -7.58 -8.25
C ALA A 158 -4.93 -7.55 -7.82
N LEU A 159 -4.59 -8.25 -6.73
CA LEU A 159 -3.19 -8.49 -6.35
C LEU A 159 -2.76 -9.89 -6.77
N TYR A 160 -1.61 -10.01 -7.41
CA TYR A 160 -1.01 -11.30 -7.76
C TYR A 160 -0.62 -12.06 -6.50
N ALA A 161 -1.04 -13.32 -6.41
CA ALA A 161 -0.84 -14.17 -5.24
C ALA A 161 0.13 -15.34 -5.49
N GLY A 162 0.89 -15.28 -6.59
CA GLY A 162 1.70 -16.41 -7.06
C GLY A 162 0.88 -17.45 -7.82
N ASP A 163 1.58 -18.39 -8.45
CA ASP A 163 1.01 -19.59 -9.08
C ASP A 163 -0.09 -19.32 -10.12
N GLY A 164 -0.02 -18.16 -10.80
CA GLY A 164 -1.03 -17.76 -11.78
C GLY A 164 -2.38 -17.38 -11.16
N THR A 165 -2.40 -17.07 -9.87
CA THR A 165 -3.59 -16.68 -9.11
C THR A 165 -3.55 -15.24 -8.63
N VAL A 166 -4.72 -14.68 -8.34
CA VAL A 166 -4.89 -13.32 -7.82
C VAL A 166 -5.91 -13.29 -6.69
N VAL A 167 -5.77 -12.33 -5.77
CA VAL A 167 -6.77 -11.98 -4.75
C VAL A 167 -7.49 -10.71 -5.19
N HIS A 168 -8.82 -10.75 -5.23
CA HIS A 168 -9.66 -9.61 -5.63
C HIS A 168 -11.03 -9.64 -4.97
N ALA A 169 -11.68 -8.48 -4.89
CA ALA A 169 -13.12 -8.40 -4.64
C ALA A 169 -13.85 -8.66 -5.95
N ALA A 170 -14.45 -9.84 -6.12
CA ALA A 170 -15.00 -10.32 -7.39
C ALA A 170 -16.34 -9.69 -7.75
N THR A 171 -17.39 -10.10 -7.06
CA THR A 171 -18.77 -9.67 -7.31
C THR A 171 -19.53 -9.59 -5.99
N SER A 172 -20.71 -8.94 -6.00
CA SER A 172 -21.61 -8.87 -4.83
C SER A 172 -22.00 -10.23 -4.25
N GLY A 173 -21.97 -11.31 -5.04
CA GLY A 173 -22.30 -12.66 -4.58
C GLY A 173 -21.14 -13.45 -3.97
N GLU A 174 -19.90 -13.09 -4.31
CA GLU A 174 -18.71 -13.85 -3.94
C GLU A 174 -17.82 -13.13 -2.93
N GLY A 175 -17.78 -11.79 -2.96
CA GLY A 175 -16.91 -11.02 -2.09
C GLY A 175 -15.44 -11.09 -2.50
N VAL A 176 -14.55 -11.04 -1.51
CA VAL A 176 -13.10 -11.17 -1.72
C VAL A 176 -12.71 -12.63 -1.82
N ILE A 177 -12.14 -13.03 -2.96
CA ILE A 177 -11.76 -14.42 -3.25
C ILE A 177 -10.39 -14.48 -3.92
N ARG A 178 -9.84 -15.70 -3.97
CA ARG A 178 -8.70 -16.03 -4.82
C ARG A 178 -9.19 -16.71 -6.10
N SER A 179 -8.70 -16.25 -7.25
CA SER A 179 -9.10 -16.73 -8.57
C SER A 179 -7.88 -16.88 -9.48
N ALA A 180 -8.00 -17.71 -10.53
CA ALA A 180 -6.92 -17.83 -11.52
C ALA A 180 -6.94 -16.62 -12.48
N ILE A 181 -5.75 -16.09 -12.81
CA ILE A 181 -5.61 -15.00 -13.81
C ILE A 181 -6.26 -15.41 -15.13
N ALA A 182 -6.08 -16.67 -15.54
CA ALA A 182 -6.57 -17.19 -16.81
C ALA A 182 -8.10 -17.14 -16.98
N GLN A 183 -8.86 -16.93 -15.89
CA GLN A 183 -10.33 -16.78 -15.95
C GLN A 183 -10.76 -15.38 -16.37
N MET A 184 -9.86 -14.39 -16.39
CA MET A 184 -10.17 -12.99 -16.65
C MET A 184 -9.22 -12.40 -17.73
N PRO A 185 -9.70 -11.57 -18.67
CA PRO A 185 -8.87 -10.91 -19.68
C PRO A 185 -7.94 -9.87 -19.03
N VAL A 186 -6.64 -10.11 -19.09
CA VAL A 186 -5.61 -9.24 -18.53
C VAL A 186 -5.40 -8.00 -19.39
N ALA A 187 -5.30 -6.84 -18.76
CA ALA A 187 -5.01 -5.55 -19.39
C ALA A 187 -3.56 -5.09 -19.17
N GLY A 188 -2.93 -5.49 -18.05
CA GLY A 188 -1.55 -5.15 -17.71
C GLY A 188 -1.26 -5.36 -16.22
N ALA A 189 -0.02 -5.14 -15.81
CA ALA A 189 0.39 -5.25 -14.42
C ALA A 189 1.28 -4.08 -13.96
N ARG A 190 1.23 -3.76 -12.66
CA ARG A 190 1.97 -2.68 -12.02
C ARG A 190 2.60 -3.13 -10.70
N ARG A 191 3.81 -2.65 -10.43
CA ARG A 191 4.53 -2.82 -9.17
C ARG A 191 4.70 -1.48 -8.46
N PHE A 192 4.56 -1.51 -7.14
CA PHE A 192 4.63 -0.36 -6.24
C PHE A 192 5.66 -0.59 -5.14
#